data_AF-A0A097EDJ0-F1
#
_entry.id   AF-A0A097EDJ0-F1
#
_cell.length_a   1.000
_cell.length_b   1.000
_cell.length_c   1.000
_cell.angle_alpha   90.00
_cell.angle_beta   90.00
_cell.angle_gamma   90.00
#
_symmetry.space_group_name_H-M   'P 1'
#
loop_
_entity.id
_entity.type
_entity.pdbx_description
1 polymer ?
#
loop_
_entity_poly.entity_id
_entity_poly.type
_entity_poly.pdbx_seq_one_letter_code
_entity_poly.pdbx_strand_id
1 'polypeptide(L)'
;MVVWLLVGASSASAQEKSGVKPGFTLTPGSAHIVLIRPSIQVGAQSTAGMFEPNADWTAQARDALGAALRTAERRLGNDVTDYVEPVGADAARLAEYQALFDTVAASVIEYQFFVGNRLPTKKRKDQFAWSLGPEVATLPGLAGADYALFVSTEDHFGSTGRKVLQIFAALARVPVTAGVHRGFAGLVDLRTGDLVWLNADWQMGGDVRDAAGAEKRVRQLLAGFPGKPAAAP
;
A
#
# COMPACT_ATOMS: atom_id res chain seq x y z
N MET A 1 20.59 50.65 0.81
CA MET A 1 20.41 49.61 -0.23
C MET A 1 20.23 48.27 0.48
N VAL A 2 18.99 47.83 0.70
CA VAL A 2 18.66 46.57 1.39
C VAL A 2 18.19 45.58 0.33
N VAL A 3 18.98 44.55 0.09
CA VAL A 3 18.62 43.45 -0.82
C VAL A 3 17.78 42.45 -0.03
N TRP A 4 16.51 42.35 -0.38
CA TRP A 4 15.63 41.30 0.12
C TRP A 4 15.86 40.03 -0.70
N LEU A 5 16.42 38.99 -0.05
CA LEU A 5 16.45 37.64 -0.58
C LEU A 5 15.05 37.02 -0.40
N LEU A 6 14.28 37.01 -1.50
CA LEU A 6 13.06 36.22 -1.60
C LEU A 6 13.46 34.73 -1.66
N VAL A 7 13.32 34.02 -0.55
CA VAL A 7 13.35 32.55 -0.54
C VAL A 7 12.03 32.08 -1.15
N GLY A 8 12.07 31.75 -2.45
CA GLY A 8 10.94 31.10 -3.11
C GLY A 8 10.70 29.73 -2.48
N ALA A 9 9.53 29.54 -1.88
CA ALA A 9 9.05 28.21 -1.51
C ALA A 9 8.90 27.41 -2.80
N SER A 10 9.84 26.51 -3.08
CA SER A 10 9.63 25.50 -4.12
C SER A 10 8.45 24.64 -3.68
N SER A 11 7.33 24.76 -4.37
CA SER A 11 6.20 23.85 -4.20
C SER A 11 6.73 22.42 -4.35
N ALA A 12 6.79 21.67 -3.26
CA ALA A 12 7.09 20.25 -3.33
C ALA A 12 6.01 19.61 -4.21
N SER A 13 6.36 19.23 -5.44
CA SER A 13 5.47 18.44 -6.28
C SER A 13 5.07 17.20 -5.48
N ALA A 14 3.79 17.09 -5.10
CA ALA A 14 3.30 15.91 -4.42
C ALA A 14 3.55 14.70 -5.33
N GLN A 15 4.41 13.78 -4.88
CA GLN A 15 4.63 12.54 -5.60
C GLN A 15 3.29 11.82 -5.76
N GLU A 16 3.01 11.37 -6.97
CA GLU A 16 1.82 10.58 -7.26
C GLU A 16 1.86 9.31 -6.41
N LYS A 17 0.75 8.98 -5.74
CA LYS A 17 0.66 7.80 -4.86
C LYS A 17 -0.41 6.83 -5.31
N SER A 18 -1.26 7.23 -6.26
CA SER A 18 -2.34 6.39 -6.75
C SER A 18 -2.43 6.45 -8.26
N GLY A 19 -2.83 5.34 -8.87
CA GLY A 19 -3.05 5.19 -10.30
C GLY A 19 -4.31 4.39 -10.56
N VAL A 20 -5.03 4.78 -11.60
CA VAL A 20 -6.26 4.10 -12.05
C VAL A 20 -6.10 3.75 -13.53
N LYS A 21 -6.51 2.54 -13.91
CA LYS A 21 -6.57 2.15 -15.33
C LYS A 21 -7.49 3.11 -16.10
N PRO A 22 -7.03 3.73 -17.20
CA PRO A 22 -7.86 4.65 -17.97
C PRO A 22 -9.17 3.99 -18.41
N GLY A 23 -10.28 4.70 -18.22
CA GLY A 23 -11.63 4.20 -18.50
C GLY A 23 -12.19 3.23 -17.47
N PHE A 24 -11.42 2.82 -16.46
CA PHE A 24 -11.93 2.00 -15.37
C PHE A 24 -12.85 2.81 -14.47
N THR A 25 -14.04 2.27 -14.22
CA THR A 25 -15.01 2.79 -13.25
C THR A 25 -15.57 1.60 -12.49
N LEU A 26 -15.80 1.77 -11.19
CA LEU A 26 -16.39 0.73 -10.34
C LEU A 26 -17.69 1.29 -9.78
N THR A 27 -18.81 0.85 -10.32
CA THR A 27 -20.12 1.33 -9.88
C THR A 27 -20.45 0.73 -8.51
N PRO A 28 -20.95 1.50 -7.54
CA PRO A 28 -21.40 0.93 -6.28
C PRO A 28 -22.48 -0.15 -6.48
N GLY A 29 -22.34 -1.29 -5.80
CA GLY A 29 -23.24 -2.42 -5.85
C GLY A 29 -23.14 -3.27 -7.11
N SER A 30 -22.12 -3.06 -7.96
CA SER A 30 -21.99 -3.77 -9.25
C SER A 30 -20.98 -4.90 -9.25
N ALA A 31 -20.20 -5.09 -8.18
CA ALA A 31 -19.11 -6.07 -8.16
C ALA A 31 -18.99 -6.82 -6.84
N HIS A 32 -18.51 -8.05 -6.92
CA HIS A 32 -18.00 -8.85 -5.80
C HIS A 32 -16.48 -8.76 -5.74
N ILE A 33 -15.97 -8.29 -4.60
CA ILE A 33 -14.55 -8.07 -4.34
C ILE A 33 -14.10 -9.02 -3.24
N VAL A 34 -13.04 -9.77 -3.48
CA VAL A 34 -12.42 -10.59 -2.45
C VAL A 34 -11.22 -9.85 -1.86
N LEU A 35 -11.24 -9.56 -0.57
CA LEU A 35 -10.08 -9.01 0.15
C LEU A 35 -9.10 -10.15 0.41
N ILE A 36 -7.99 -10.17 -0.34
CA ILE A 36 -6.89 -11.08 -0.09
C ILE A 36 -6.31 -10.76 1.28
N ARG A 37 -5.97 -11.81 2.04
CA ARG A 37 -5.34 -11.68 3.36
C ARG A 37 -4.19 -10.65 3.27
N PRO A 38 -4.22 -9.57 4.07
CA PRO A 38 -3.16 -8.57 4.01
C PRO A 38 -1.78 -9.14 4.36
N SER A 39 -0.76 -8.76 3.59
CA SER A 39 0.64 -8.98 3.96
C SER A 39 1.05 -7.92 4.99
N ILE A 40 1.43 -8.35 6.20
CA ILE A 40 1.76 -7.46 7.32
C ILE A 40 3.09 -7.87 7.90
N GLN A 41 4.06 -6.97 7.88
CA GLN A 41 5.38 -7.15 8.47
C GLN A 41 5.72 -5.97 9.39
N VAL A 42 6.03 -6.26 10.64
CA VAL A 42 6.42 -5.22 11.60
C VAL A 42 7.68 -5.64 12.34
N GLY A 43 8.60 -4.71 12.50
CA GLY A 43 9.88 -4.98 13.14
C GLY A 43 10.61 -3.73 13.57
N ALA A 44 11.79 -3.93 14.14
CA ALA A 44 12.68 -2.86 14.51
C ALA A 44 13.64 -2.53 13.35
N GLN A 45 14.06 -1.28 13.27
CA GLN A 45 15.21 -0.86 12.48
C GLN A 45 16.42 -0.75 13.39
N SER A 46 17.43 -1.57 13.12
CA SER A 46 18.67 -1.60 13.88
C SER A 46 19.49 -0.31 13.66
N THR A 47 20.51 -0.09 14.49
CA THR A 47 21.44 1.04 14.30
C THR A 47 22.12 1.00 12.93
N ALA A 48 22.40 -0.20 12.40
CA ALA A 48 22.94 -0.41 11.06
C ALA A 48 21.91 -0.23 9.92
N GLY A 49 20.65 0.07 10.25
CA GLY A 49 19.57 0.24 9.28
C GLY A 49 18.89 -1.05 8.83
N MET A 50 19.25 -2.20 9.43
CA MET A 50 18.70 -3.51 9.09
C MET A 50 17.32 -3.72 9.70
N PHE A 51 16.45 -4.45 8.99
CA PHE A 51 15.17 -4.90 9.50
C PHE A 51 15.33 -6.08 10.45
N GLU A 52 14.74 -5.97 11.64
CA GLU A 52 14.68 -7.01 12.66
C GLU A 52 13.21 -7.37 12.92
N PRO A 53 12.71 -8.51 12.40
CA PRO A 53 11.31 -8.89 12.54
C PRO A 53 10.88 -8.99 14.01
N ASN A 54 9.65 -8.55 14.31
CA ASN A 54 9.07 -8.67 15.64
C ASN A 54 7.69 -9.35 15.56
N ALA A 55 7.59 -10.55 16.13
CA ALA A 55 6.38 -11.36 16.07
C ALA A 55 5.20 -10.73 16.83
N ASP A 56 5.44 -10.18 18.03
CA ASP A 56 4.41 -9.56 18.86
C ASP A 56 3.84 -8.31 18.19
N TRP A 57 4.71 -7.46 17.63
CA TRP A 57 4.28 -6.28 16.89
C TRP A 57 3.54 -6.64 15.61
N THR A 58 3.97 -7.70 14.93
CA THR A 58 3.27 -8.19 13.74
C THR A 58 1.89 -8.73 14.11
N ALA A 59 1.75 -9.43 15.24
CA ALA A 59 0.47 -9.91 15.75
C ALA A 59 -0.47 -8.74 16.12
N GLN A 60 0.02 -7.76 16.89
CA GLN A 60 -0.73 -6.55 17.24
C GLN A 60 -1.21 -5.81 15.99
N ALA A 61 -0.34 -5.68 14.99
CA ALA A 61 -0.68 -5.01 13.75
C ALA A 61 -1.72 -5.78 12.93
N ARG A 62 -1.64 -7.11 12.89
CA ARG A 62 -2.66 -7.96 12.24
C ARG A 62 -4.04 -7.75 12.86
N ASP A 63 -4.11 -7.73 14.19
CA ASP A 63 -5.38 -7.54 14.90
C ASP A 63 -5.96 -6.14 14.65
N ALA A 64 -5.13 -5.09 14.82
CA ALA A 64 -5.56 -3.70 14.67
C ALA A 64 -5.92 -3.36 13.22
N LEU A 65 -5.10 -3.75 12.24
CA LEU A 65 -5.38 -3.53 10.82
C LEU A 65 -6.57 -4.35 10.34
N GLY A 66 -6.70 -5.60 10.80
CA GLY A 66 -7.86 -6.44 10.47
C GLY A 66 -9.16 -5.82 10.96
N ALA A 67 -9.18 -5.27 12.18
CA ALA A 67 -10.35 -4.55 12.70
C ALA A 67 -10.68 -3.27 11.89
N ALA A 68 -9.65 -2.52 11.51
CA ALA A 68 -9.81 -1.31 10.70
C ALA A 68 -10.27 -1.62 9.27
N LEU A 69 -9.77 -2.68 8.64
CA LEU A 69 -10.19 -3.14 7.31
C LEU A 69 -11.65 -3.59 7.28
N ARG A 70 -12.09 -4.43 8.22
CA ARG A 70 -13.50 -4.85 8.37
C ARG A 70 -14.47 -3.69 8.57
N THR A 71 -13.99 -2.58 9.13
CA THR A 71 -14.77 -1.34 9.26
C THR A 71 -14.82 -0.57 7.94
N ALA A 72 -13.71 -0.54 7.21
CA ALA A 72 -13.59 0.18 5.94
C ALA A 72 -14.28 -0.52 4.76
N GLU A 73 -14.29 -1.86 4.73
CA GLU A 73 -14.96 -2.68 3.70
C GLU A 73 -16.42 -2.28 3.49
N ARG A 74 -17.15 -2.06 4.59
CA ARG A 74 -18.55 -1.61 4.58
C ARG A 74 -18.77 -0.27 3.90
N ARG A 75 -17.70 0.48 3.63
CA ARG A 75 -17.71 1.81 3.01
C ARG A 75 -17.16 1.80 1.58
N LEU A 76 -16.78 0.64 1.04
CA LEU A 76 -16.23 0.50 -0.32
C LEU A 76 -17.33 0.45 -1.40
N GLY A 77 -18.60 0.40 -1.00
CA GLY A 77 -19.74 0.53 -1.91
C GLY A 77 -20.06 -0.69 -2.74
N ASN A 78 -19.36 -1.81 -2.56
CA ASN A 78 -19.56 -3.08 -3.28
C ASN A 78 -19.61 -4.24 -2.30
N ASP A 79 -19.97 -5.43 -2.77
CA ASP A 79 -19.90 -6.63 -1.94
C ASP A 79 -18.43 -7.00 -1.73
N VAL A 80 -18.00 -7.09 -0.46
CA VAL A 80 -16.62 -7.39 -0.09
C VAL A 80 -16.61 -8.55 0.87
N THR A 81 -15.90 -9.61 0.51
CA THR A 81 -15.73 -10.81 1.34
C THR A 81 -14.26 -11.07 1.62
N ASP A 82 -13.97 -11.55 2.83
CA ASP A 82 -12.62 -11.98 3.19
C ASP A 82 -12.20 -13.22 2.41
N TYR A 83 -10.95 -13.24 1.95
CA TYR A 83 -10.34 -14.42 1.37
C TYR A 83 -10.14 -15.51 2.43
N VAL A 84 -10.66 -16.70 2.16
CA VAL A 84 -10.44 -17.86 3.02
C VAL A 84 -9.09 -18.47 2.67
N GLU A 85 -8.17 -18.47 3.63
CA GLU A 85 -6.81 -18.94 3.40
C GLU A 85 -6.78 -20.44 3.09
N PRO A 86 -6.16 -20.84 1.97
CA PRO A 86 -6.07 -22.24 1.60
C PRO A 86 -5.00 -22.95 2.45
N VAL A 87 -5.08 -24.28 2.50
CA VAL A 87 -4.12 -25.12 3.24
C VAL A 87 -3.24 -25.86 2.24
N GLY A 88 -1.96 -26.08 2.57
CA GLY A 88 -1.04 -26.87 1.74
C GLY A 88 -0.44 -26.09 0.58
N ALA A 89 -0.34 -26.73 -0.61
CA ALA A 89 0.34 -26.16 -1.77
C ALA A 89 -0.24 -24.81 -2.23
N ASP A 90 -1.54 -24.63 -2.06
CA ASP A 90 -2.23 -23.39 -2.40
C ASP A 90 -1.85 -22.21 -1.50
N ALA A 91 -1.39 -22.47 -0.26
CA ALA A 91 -0.88 -21.42 0.63
C ALA A 91 0.44 -20.83 0.10
N ALA A 92 1.30 -21.67 -0.48
CA ALA A 92 2.53 -21.20 -1.13
C ALA A 92 2.19 -20.32 -2.34
N ARG A 93 1.20 -20.73 -3.13
CA ARG A 93 0.73 -19.96 -4.29
C ARG A 93 0.14 -18.60 -3.90
N LEU A 94 -0.62 -18.53 -2.81
CA LEU A 94 -1.08 -17.25 -2.25
C LEU A 94 0.10 -16.34 -1.90
N ALA A 95 1.11 -16.87 -1.21
CA ALA A 95 2.29 -16.10 -0.83
C ALA A 95 3.08 -15.59 -2.05
N GLU A 96 3.17 -16.40 -3.12
CA GLU A 96 3.76 -16.00 -4.40
C GLU A 96 3.02 -14.80 -5.01
N TYR A 97 1.68 -14.82 -5.04
CA TYR A 97 0.90 -13.69 -5.56
C TYR A 97 0.97 -12.44 -4.67
N GLN A 98 1.07 -12.60 -3.34
CA GLN A 98 1.32 -11.46 -2.44
C GLN A 98 2.69 -10.82 -2.71
N ALA A 99 3.74 -11.63 -2.87
CA ALA A 99 5.08 -11.14 -3.21
C ALA A 99 5.13 -10.51 -4.62
N LEU A 100 4.41 -11.09 -5.58
CA LEU A 100 4.25 -10.53 -6.92
C LEU A 100 3.55 -9.17 -6.86
N PHE A 101 2.48 -9.05 -6.09
CA PHE A 101 1.78 -7.78 -5.87
C PHE A 101 2.69 -6.71 -5.29
N ASP A 102 3.47 -7.04 -4.25
CA ASP A 102 4.42 -6.10 -3.65
C ASP A 102 5.48 -5.63 -4.66
N THR A 103 5.97 -6.55 -5.49
CA THR A 103 6.96 -6.25 -6.54
C THR A 103 6.37 -5.37 -7.64
N VAL A 104 5.15 -5.66 -8.08
CA VAL A 104 4.42 -4.85 -9.06
C VAL A 104 4.14 -3.45 -8.49
N ALA A 105 3.64 -3.34 -7.26
CA ALA A 105 3.36 -2.06 -6.61
C ALA A 105 4.62 -1.20 -6.46
N ALA A 106 5.74 -1.79 -6.01
CA ALA A 106 7.03 -1.10 -5.95
C ALA A 106 7.50 -0.64 -7.34
N SER A 107 7.32 -1.47 -8.38
CA SER A 107 7.63 -1.13 -9.76
C SER A 107 6.76 0.01 -10.30
N VAL A 108 5.47 0.06 -9.92
CA VAL A 108 4.60 1.20 -10.26
C VAL A 108 5.13 2.48 -9.60
N ILE A 109 5.51 2.44 -8.32
CA ILE A 109 6.05 3.64 -7.67
C ILE A 109 7.31 4.13 -8.41
N GLU A 110 8.25 3.22 -8.66
CA GLU A 110 9.53 3.53 -9.28
C GLU A 110 9.39 4.03 -10.72
N TYR A 111 8.61 3.32 -11.53
CA TYR A 111 8.59 3.51 -12.99
C TYR A 111 7.35 4.24 -13.52
N GLN A 112 6.35 4.52 -12.69
CA GLN A 112 5.15 5.28 -13.05
C GLN A 112 5.00 6.55 -12.20
N PHE A 113 5.07 6.44 -10.87
CA PHE A 113 4.80 7.59 -10.00
C PHE A 113 5.99 8.52 -9.84
N PHE A 114 7.21 7.98 -9.77
CA PHE A 114 8.41 8.79 -9.67
C PHE A 114 8.80 9.36 -11.03
N VAL A 115 8.56 10.66 -11.23
CA VAL A 115 8.75 11.35 -12.52
C VAL A 115 10.17 11.16 -13.08
N GLY A 116 11.19 11.12 -12.22
CA GLY A 116 12.59 10.95 -12.62
C GLY A 116 12.90 9.62 -13.29
N ASN A 117 12.20 8.53 -12.93
CA ASN A 117 12.52 7.17 -13.38
C ASN A 117 11.44 6.57 -14.29
N ARG A 118 10.47 7.38 -14.76
CA ARG A 118 9.39 6.89 -15.64
C ARG A 118 9.93 6.21 -16.90
N LEU A 119 9.53 4.95 -17.13
CA LEU A 119 9.91 4.22 -18.34
C LEU A 119 9.26 4.85 -19.58
N PRO A 120 9.93 4.94 -20.74
CA PRO A 120 9.37 5.56 -21.95
C PRO A 120 7.98 5.03 -22.34
N THR A 121 7.75 3.73 -22.21
CA THR A 121 6.47 3.06 -22.49
C THR A 121 5.39 3.33 -21.43
N LYS A 122 5.78 3.81 -20.24
CA LYS A 122 4.94 4.16 -19.09
C LYS A 122 4.75 5.68 -18.91
N LYS A 123 5.52 6.50 -19.63
CA LYS A 123 5.46 7.98 -19.57
C LYS A 123 4.14 8.59 -20.05
N ARG A 124 3.32 7.86 -20.81
CA ARG A 124 2.05 8.42 -21.32
C ARG A 124 1.04 8.54 -20.18
N LYS A 125 0.46 9.73 -20.02
CA LYS A 125 -0.55 10.05 -19.00
C LYS A 125 -1.78 9.12 -19.06
N ASP A 126 -1.97 8.45 -20.19
CA ASP A 126 -3.16 7.65 -20.50
C ASP A 126 -2.85 6.15 -20.50
N GLN A 127 -1.86 5.71 -19.71
CA GLN A 127 -1.50 4.30 -19.61
C GLN A 127 -1.17 3.90 -18.17
N PHE A 128 -2.08 3.17 -17.54
CA PHE A 128 -1.80 2.39 -16.34
C PHE A 128 -1.99 0.91 -16.70
N ALA A 129 -0.90 0.30 -17.18
CA ALA A 129 -0.89 -1.04 -17.74
C ALA A 129 0.04 -1.93 -16.91
N TRP A 130 -0.46 -2.41 -15.78
CA TRP A 130 0.24 -3.30 -14.85
C TRP A 130 -0.67 -4.49 -14.56
N SER A 131 -0.10 -5.66 -14.28
CA SER A 131 -0.87 -6.90 -14.17
C SER A 131 -0.14 -7.90 -13.27
N LEU A 132 -0.91 -8.73 -12.58
CA LEU A 132 -0.45 -9.93 -11.88
C LEU A 132 -0.49 -11.19 -12.77
N GLY A 133 -0.98 -11.06 -14.00
CA GLY A 133 -1.29 -12.17 -14.89
C GLY A 133 -2.69 -12.75 -14.63
N PRO A 134 -3.38 -13.25 -15.67
CA PRO A 134 -4.73 -13.79 -15.54
C PRO A 134 -4.81 -15.02 -14.61
N GLU A 135 -3.68 -15.68 -14.36
CA GLU A 135 -3.60 -16.85 -13.49
C GLU A 135 -3.90 -16.53 -12.03
N VAL A 136 -3.92 -15.25 -11.61
CA VAL A 136 -4.34 -14.84 -10.26
C VAL A 136 -5.75 -15.34 -9.92
N ALA A 137 -6.63 -15.44 -10.92
CA ALA A 137 -8.00 -15.94 -10.79
C ALA A 137 -8.08 -17.40 -10.36
N THR A 138 -6.97 -18.15 -10.52
CA THR A 138 -6.90 -19.57 -10.17
C THR A 138 -6.51 -19.80 -8.71
N LEU A 139 -6.30 -18.74 -7.92
CA LEU A 139 -6.22 -18.86 -6.46
C LEU A 139 -7.55 -19.43 -5.93
N PRO A 140 -7.53 -20.42 -5.03
CA PRO A 140 -8.74 -21.01 -4.47
C PRO A 140 -9.63 -19.96 -3.83
N GLY A 141 -10.95 -20.07 -3.97
CA GLY A 141 -11.89 -19.13 -3.35
C GLY A 141 -12.10 -17.81 -4.11
N LEU A 142 -11.44 -17.60 -5.25
CA LEU A 142 -11.70 -16.44 -6.13
C LEU A 142 -12.71 -16.72 -7.24
N ALA A 143 -13.18 -17.97 -7.36
CA ALA A 143 -14.16 -18.34 -8.37
C ALA A 143 -15.47 -17.55 -8.15
N GLY A 144 -15.93 -16.85 -9.19
CA GLY A 144 -17.14 -16.05 -9.17
C GLY A 144 -16.99 -14.62 -8.64
N ALA A 145 -15.80 -14.24 -8.14
CA ALA A 145 -15.49 -12.86 -7.81
C ALA A 145 -15.05 -12.07 -9.05
N ASP A 146 -15.35 -10.77 -9.06
CA ASP A 146 -14.96 -9.86 -10.15
C ASP A 146 -13.54 -9.31 -9.94
N TYR A 147 -13.21 -9.02 -8.68
CA TYR A 147 -11.94 -8.40 -8.31
C TYR A 147 -11.30 -9.04 -7.07
N ALA A 148 -9.98 -9.02 -7.03
CA ALA A 148 -9.21 -9.23 -5.81
C ALA A 148 -8.61 -7.91 -5.33
N LEU A 149 -8.81 -7.58 -4.05
CA LEU A 149 -8.18 -6.46 -3.38
C LEU A 149 -6.97 -6.99 -2.59
N PHE A 150 -5.77 -6.59 -3.00
CA PHE A 150 -4.54 -6.86 -2.27
C PHE A 150 -4.21 -5.69 -1.35
N VAL A 151 -3.75 -6.01 -0.14
CA VAL A 151 -3.23 -5.03 0.82
C VAL A 151 -1.90 -5.53 1.37
N SER A 152 -0.91 -4.65 1.42
CA SER A 152 0.40 -4.94 1.98
C SER A 152 0.88 -3.76 2.81
N THR A 153 1.55 -4.03 3.93
CA THR A 153 2.11 -3.01 4.81
C THR A 153 3.34 -3.52 5.53
N GLU A 154 4.35 -2.65 5.60
CA GLU A 154 5.60 -2.96 6.28
C GLU A 154 6.12 -1.75 7.06
N ASP A 155 6.38 -1.97 8.34
CA ASP A 155 6.78 -0.94 9.30
C ASP A 155 8.07 -1.32 10.04
N HIS A 156 9.06 -0.44 9.97
CA HIS A 156 10.34 -0.56 10.67
C HIS A 156 10.45 0.56 11.71
N PHE A 157 10.18 0.23 12.97
CA PHE A 157 10.30 1.19 14.06
C PHE A 157 11.73 1.29 14.54
N GLY A 158 12.27 2.51 14.69
CA GLY A 158 13.63 2.69 15.20
C GLY A 158 13.84 2.01 16.55
N SER A 159 14.84 1.13 16.64
CA SER A 159 15.29 0.55 17.91
C SER A 159 15.71 1.64 18.91
N THR A 160 15.77 1.31 20.21
CA THR A 160 16.23 2.24 21.25
C THR A 160 17.60 2.82 20.91
N GLY A 161 18.55 1.98 20.46
CA GLY A 161 19.87 2.43 20.02
C GLY A 161 19.83 3.38 18.82
N ARG A 162 18.98 3.10 17.82
CA ARG A 162 18.81 3.97 16.64
C ARG A 162 18.18 5.32 16.99
N LYS A 163 17.21 5.36 17.90
CA LYS A 163 16.61 6.62 18.38
C LYS A 163 17.66 7.52 19.04
N VAL A 164 18.54 6.94 19.85
CA VAL A 164 19.69 7.65 20.45
C VAL A 164 20.65 8.14 19.36
N LEU A 165 21.00 7.31 18.38
CA LEU A 165 21.83 7.71 17.24
C LEU A 165 21.21 8.89 16.46
N GLN A 166 19.91 8.87 16.20
CA GLN A 166 19.21 9.95 15.50
C GLN A 166 19.31 11.28 16.24
N ILE A 167 19.25 11.27 17.58
CA ILE A 167 19.44 12.48 18.40
C ILE A 167 20.87 13.02 18.23
N PHE A 168 21.89 12.16 18.34
CA PHE A 168 23.28 12.59 18.16
C PHE A 168 23.57 13.06 16.72
N ALA A 169 23.04 12.37 15.72
CA ALA A 169 23.19 12.74 14.33
C ALA A 169 22.52 14.08 14.02
N ALA A 170 21.35 14.36 14.60
CA ALA A 170 20.70 15.66 14.48
C ALA A 170 21.55 16.79 15.07
N LEU A 171 22.18 16.57 16.25
CA LEU A 171 23.14 17.52 16.83
C LEU A 171 24.36 17.74 15.92
N ALA A 172 24.83 16.67 15.25
CA ALA A 172 25.92 16.72 14.29
C ALA A 172 25.51 17.19 12.88
N ARG A 173 24.22 17.49 12.64
CA ARG A 173 23.63 17.81 11.31
C ARG A 173 23.88 16.74 10.24
N VAL A 174 24.01 15.48 10.66
CA VAL A 174 24.12 14.32 9.77
C VAL A 174 22.72 13.75 9.53
N PRO A 175 22.25 13.61 8.27
CA PRO A 175 20.95 13.03 8.00
C PRO A 175 20.95 11.54 8.31
N VAL A 176 19.92 11.07 9.02
CA VAL A 176 19.65 9.66 9.25
C VAL A 176 18.27 9.35 8.70
N THR A 177 18.15 8.28 7.91
CA THR A 177 16.88 7.88 7.32
C THR A 177 15.86 7.55 8.43
N ALA A 178 14.63 8.05 8.25
CA ALA A 178 13.50 7.67 9.09
C ALA A 178 13.18 6.18 8.94
N GLY A 179 12.38 5.64 9.86
CA GLY A 179 11.85 4.28 9.73
C GLY A 179 11.11 4.07 8.40
N VAL A 180 11.09 2.83 7.93
CA VAL A 180 10.30 2.44 6.75
C VAL A 180 8.84 2.30 7.18
N HIS A 181 7.93 2.93 6.46
CA HIS A 181 6.49 2.82 6.70
C HIS A 181 5.79 2.73 5.34
N ARG A 182 5.95 1.60 4.65
CA ARG A 182 5.37 1.42 3.31
C ARG A 182 4.02 0.73 3.38
N GLY A 183 3.13 1.11 2.47
CA GLY A 183 1.84 0.44 2.34
C GLY A 183 1.30 0.52 0.92
N PHE A 184 0.70 -0.59 0.46
CA PHE A 184 0.15 -0.76 -0.87
C PHE A 184 -1.27 -1.34 -0.76
N ALA A 185 -2.19 -0.80 -1.56
CA ALA A 185 -3.51 -1.38 -1.78
C ALA A 185 -3.81 -1.36 -3.28
N GLY A 186 -4.23 -2.49 -3.85
CA GLY A 186 -4.49 -2.59 -5.27
C GLY A 186 -5.65 -3.50 -5.61
N LEU A 187 -6.44 -3.07 -6.59
CA LEU A 187 -7.59 -3.80 -7.09
C LEU A 187 -7.22 -4.46 -8.42
N VAL A 188 -7.45 -5.75 -8.52
CA VAL A 188 -7.06 -6.59 -9.66
C VAL A 188 -8.31 -7.17 -10.30
N ASP A 189 -8.50 -6.96 -11.60
CA ASP A 189 -9.56 -7.58 -12.40
C ASP A 189 -9.26 -9.08 -12.53
N LEU A 190 -10.11 -9.95 -11.98
CA LEU A 190 -9.87 -11.40 -11.98
C LEU A 190 -10.09 -12.05 -13.35
N ARG A 191 -10.73 -11.37 -14.30
CA ARG A 191 -10.85 -11.89 -15.67
C ARG A 191 -9.57 -11.71 -16.47
N THR A 192 -8.82 -10.64 -16.23
CA THR A 192 -7.61 -10.33 -17.02
C THR A 192 -6.30 -10.37 -16.23
N GLY A 193 -6.37 -10.32 -14.90
CA GLY A 193 -5.22 -10.14 -14.02
C GLY A 193 -4.70 -8.71 -13.97
N ASP A 194 -5.36 -7.76 -14.64
CA ASP A 194 -4.90 -6.36 -14.67
C ASP A 194 -5.04 -5.69 -13.31
N LEU A 195 -4.01 -4.95 -12.91
CA LEU A 195 -4.10 -3.99 -11.83
C LEU A 195 -4.90 -2.78 -12.35
N VAL A 196 -6.15 -2.66 -11.91
CA VAL A 196 -7.09 -1.62 -12.37
C VAL A 196 -7.07 -0.38 -11.49
N TRP A 197 -6.61 -0.53 -10.24
CA TRP A 197 -6.38 0.56 -9.31
C TRP A 197 -5.22 0.21 -8.38
N LEU A 198 -4.41 1.20 -8.02
CA LEU A 198 -3.38 1.10 -7.01
C LEU A 198 -3.35 2.38 -6.19
N ASN A 199 -3.10 2.25 -4.89
CA ASN A 199 -2.58 3.29 -4.04
C ASN A 199 -1.39 2.74 -3.25
N ALA A 200 -0.25 3.38 -3.39
CA ALA A 200 1.05 2.87 -2.96
C ALA A 200 1.95 4.01 -2.49
N ASP A 201 2.49 3.88 -1.29
CA ASP A 201 3.27 4.93 -0.63
C ASP A 201 4.40 4.32 0.21
N TRP A 202 5.59 4.90 0.14
CA TRP A 202 6.75 4.51 0.95
C TRP A 202 6.74 5.17 2.35
N GLN A 203 5.84 6.13 2.57
CA GLN A 203 5.76 6.94 3.79
C GLN A 203 4.32 7.09 4.30
N MET A 204 3.66 5.96 4.56
CA MET A 204 2.37 5.94 5.24
C MET A 204 2.52 6.27 6.74
N GLY A 205 1.50 6.91 7.28
CA GLY A 205 1.44 7.28 8.69
C GLY A 205 0.63 6.29 9.53
N GLY A 206 0.68 6.51 10.85
CA GLY A 206 -0.02 5.70 11.84
C GLY A 206 0.84 4.54 12.33
N ASP A 207 0.87 4.35 13.64
CA ASP A 207 1.46 3.17 14.25
C ASP A 207 0.46 2.01 14.12
N VAL A 208 0.78 1.03 13.26
CA VAL A 208 -0.13 -0.07 12.95
C VAL A 208 -0.40 -0.99 14.13
N ARG A 209 0.38 -0.89 15.21
CA ARG A 209 0.24 -1.72 16.41
C ARG A 209 -0.91 -1.26 17.32
N ASP A 210 -1.39 -0.03 17.14
CA ASP A 210 -2.53 0.50 17.87
C ASP A 210 -3.71 0.81 16.94
N ALA A 211 -4.91 0.88 17.52
CA ALA A 211 -6.14 1.04 16.77
C ALA A 211 -6.20 2.35 15.96
N ALA A 212 -5.79 3.47 16.55
CA ALA A 212 -5.89 4.78 15.89
C ALA A 212 -4.90 4.90 14.71
N GLY A 213 -3.71 4.36 14.88
CA GLY A 213 -2.69 4.28 13.84
C GLY A 213 -3.09 3.30 12.72
N ALA A 214 -3.63 2.14 13.06
CA ALA A 214 -4.17 1.19 12.08
C ALA A 214 -5.34 1.79 11.27
N GLU A 215 -6.27 2.50 11.91
CA GLU A 215 -7.34 3.20 11.19
C GLU A 215 -6.79 4.28 10.25
N LYS A 216 -5.79 5.06 10.70
CA LYS A 216 -5.11 6.03 9.84
C LYS A 216 -4.47 5.35 8.64
N ARG A 217 -3.78 4.22 8.87
CA ARG A 217 -3.14 3.42 7.82
C ARG A 217 -4.15 2.94 6.79
N VAL A 218 -5.25 2.32 7.23
CA VAL A 218 -6.31 1.82 6.33
C VAL A 218 -6.98 2.94 5.55
N ARG A 219 -7.24 4.09 6.18
CA ARG A 219 -7.76 5.27 5.47
C ARG A 219 -6.81 5.75 4.38
N GLN A 220 -5.51 5.75 4.64
CA GLN A 220 -4.50 6.11 3.66
C GLN A 220 -4.40 5.06 2.55
N LEU A 221 -4.36 3.76 2.88
CA LEU A 221 -4.35 2.65 1.91
C LEU A 221 -5.54 2.70 0.95
N LEU A 222 -6.74 2.94 1.46
CA LEU A 222 -7.97 2.96 0.65
C LEU A 222 -8.35 4.36 0.16
N ALA A 223 -7.42 5.32 0.18
CA ALA A 223 -7.62 6.66 -0.37
C ALA A 223 -7.75 6.59 -1.90
N GLY A 224 -8.77 7.24 -2.46
CA GLY A 224 -9.01 7.21 -3.90
C GLY A 224 -9.58 5.89 -4.45
N PHE A 225 -10.02 4.97 -3.58
CA PHE A 225 -10.66 3.73 -4.03
C PHE A 225 -11.88 4.02 -4.93
N PRO A 226 -11.98 3.37 -6.13
CA PRO A 226 -12.90 3.79 -7.19
C PRO A 226 -14.37 3.40 -6.97
N GLY A 227 -14.68 2.52 -6.01
CA GLY A 227 -16.05 2.04 -5.75
C GLY A 227 -16.83 2.82 -4.68
N LYS A 228 -16.23 3.83 -4.05
CA LYS A 228 -16.92 4.59 -3.00
C LYS A 228 -18.13 5.31 -3.58
N PRO A 229 -19.32 5.21 -2.97
CA PRO A 229 -20.44 6.07 -3.32
C PRO A 229 -19.99 7.53 -3.25
N ALA A 230 -20.41 8.35 -4.20
CA ALA A 230 -20.22 9.80 -4.08
C ALA A 230 -20.74 10.21 -2.69
N ALA A 231 -19.95 11.00 -1.94
CA ALA A 231 -20.42 11.54 -0.68
C ALA A 231 -21.73 12.26 -0.97
N ALA A 232 -22.82 11.86 -0.28
CA ALA A 232 -24.05 12.62 -0.33
C ALA A 232 -23.72 14.07 0.08
N PRO A 233 -24.26 15.07 -0.63
CA PRO A 233 -23.96 16.48 -0.37
C PRO A 233 -24.29 16.89 1.06
#